data_AF-A0A928LSL3-F1
#
_entry.id   AF-A0A928LSL3-F1
#
_cell.length_a   1.000
_cell.length_b   1.000
_cell.length_c   1.000
_cell.angle_alpha   90.00
_cell.angle_beta   90.00
_cell.angle_gamma   90.00
#
_symmetry.space_group_name_H-M   'P 1'
#
loop_
_entity.id
_entity.type
_entity.pdbx_description
1 polymer ?
#
loop_
_entity_poly.entity_id
_entity_poly.type
_entity_poly.pdbx_seq_one_letter_code
_entity_poly.pdbx_strand_id
1 'polypeptide(L)'
;MRRYFVLFLIVLLLFSSCSSYREDVTPEEIVAAYEAAGYSVWFRYYDEKLENGEIGYIQANHPDGDYIYFSIFETEEEAKACKEEFYHPVAMGLFSVVFGDPSWQRWEVYENIVIQYDEPEFYDVFLDLLKEK
;
A
#
# COMPACT_ATOMS: atom_id res chain seq x y z
N MET A 1 37.25 -9.57 -26.00
CA MET A 1 36.46 -9.31 -24.77
C MET A 1 36.23 -7.80 -24.54
N ARG A 2 35.69 -7.07 -25.51
CA ARG A 2 35.48 -5.60 -25.38
C ARG A 2 34.04 -5.15 -25.70
N ARG A 3 33.24 -6.02 -26.33
CA ARG A 3 31.86 -5.76 -26.74
C ARG A 3 30.81 -6.11 -25.68
N TYR A 4 31.10 -7.05 -24.77
CA TYR A 4 30.17 -7.43 -23.69
C TYR A 4 30.17 -6.46 -22.50
N PHE A 5 31.25 -5.67 -22.34
CA PHE A 5 31.36 -4.73 -21.22
C PHE A 5 30.47 -3.48 -21.41
N VAL A 6 30.19 -3.10 -22.66
CA VAL A 6 29.34 -1.94 -22.98
C VAL A 6 27.86 -2.26 -22.77
N LEU A 7 27.43 -3.50 -23.06
CA LEU A 7 26.05 -3.95 -22.84
C LEU A 7 25.69 -4.02 -21.34
N PHE A 8 26.63 -4.40 -20.48
CA PHE A 8 26.40 -4.41 -19.02
C PHE A 8 26.23 -3.00 -18.44
N LEU A 9 26.90 -2.00 -19.03
CA LEU A 9 26.83 -0.62 -18.56
C LEU A 9 25.49 0.07 -18.90
N ILE A 10 24.83 -0.33 -19.99
CA ILE A 10 23.53 0.24 -20.40
C ILE A 10 22.39 -0.31 -19.52
N VAL A 11 22.50 -1.55 -19.04
CA VAL A 11 21.52 -2.14 -18.12
C VAL A 11 21.57 -1.44 -16.75
N LEU A 12 22.75 -1.06 -16.27
CA LEU A 12 22.91 -0.31 -15.01
C LEU A 12 22.35 1.12 -15.07
N LEU A 13 22.32 1.75 -16.26
CA LEU A 13 21.80 3.12 -16.42
C LEU A 13 20.27 3.19 -16.51
N LEU A 14 19.58 2.07 -16.75
CA LEU A 14 18.11 2.02 -16.80
C LEU A 14 17.45 1.88 -15.42
N PHE A 15 18.22 1.59 -14.36
CA PHE A 15 17.72 1.59 -12.98
C PHE A 15 17.83 2.95 -12.28
N SER A 16 18.38 3.98 -12.96
CA SER A 16 18.64 5.29 -12.35
C SER A 16 17.53 6.31 -12.55
N SER A 17 16.40 5.91 -13.15
CA SER A 17 15.13 6.66 -13.09
C SER A 17 14.18 6.03 -12.05
N CYS A 18 14.75 5.56 -10.93
CA CYS A 18 13.99 5.13 -9.77
C CYS A 18 13.35 6.35 -9.13
N SER A 19 12.04 6.23 -8.91
CA SER A 19 11.14 7.29 -8.53
C SER A 19 11.60 8.08 -7.30
N SER A 20 11.51 9.40 -7.37
CA SER A 20 11.75 10.32 -6.25
C SER A 20 10.53 10.35 -5.30
N TYR A 21 10.04 9.17 -4.88
CA TYR A 21 9.01 9.13 -3.85
C TYR A 21 9.67 9.33 -2.48
N ARG A 22 8.95 10.04 -1.61
CA ARG A 22 9.36 10.25 -0.23
C ARG A 22 9.38 8.91 0.52
N GLU A 23 10.39 8.69 1.35
CA GLU A 23 10.63 7.44 2.12
C GLU A 23 10.24 7.59 3.61
N ASP A 24 9.46 8.60 3.99
CA ASP A 24 9.11 8.84 5.41
C ASP A 24 7.71 9.47 5.51
N VAL A 25 6.68 8.81 5.00
CA VAL A 25 5.29 9.27 5.16
C VAL A 25 4.73 8.74 6.47
N THR A 26 4.32 9.65 7.36
CA THR A 26 3.72 9.28 8.64
C THR A 26 2.22 8.98 8.52
N PRO A 27 1.65 8.14 9.40
CA PRO A 27 0.20 7.92 9.47
C PRO A 27 -0.60 9.23 9.58
N GLU A 28 -0.10 10.21 10.33
CA GLU A 28 -0.74 11.52 10.48
C GLU A 28 -0.78 12.31 9.16
N GLU A 29 0.24 12.19 8.32
CA GLU A 29 0.26 12.82 7.00
C GLU A 29 -0.70 12.14 6.04
N ILE A 30 -0.83 10.82 6.12
CA ILE A 30 -1.86 10.07 5.38
C ILE A 30 -3.24 10.59 5.79
N VAL A 31 -3.53 10.66 7.10
CA VAL A 31 -4.80 11.19 7.61
C VAL A 31 -5.07 12.59 7.06
N ALA A 32 -4.10 13.50 7.18
CA ALA A 32 -4.24 14.88 6.71
C ALA A 32 -4.48 14.97 5.20
N ALA A 33 -3.78 14.16 4.39
CA ALA A 33 -3.96 14.13 2.94
C ALA A 33 -5.36 13.67 2.54
N TYR A 34 -5.86 12.61 3.17
CA TYR A 34 -7.20 12.08 2.89
C TYR A 34 -8.31 13.01 3.39
N GLU A 35 -8.16 13.61 4.57
CA GLU A 35 -9.09 14.65 5.05
C GLU A 35 -9.11 15.87 4.11
N ALA A 36 -7.95 16.32 3.62
CA ALA A 36 -7.86 17.41 2.65
C ALA A 36 -8.50 17.06 1.29
N ALA A 37 -8.45 15.79 0.90
CA ALA A 37 -9.15 15.27 -0.28
C ALA A 37 -10.67 15.06 -0.07
N GLY A 38 -11.19 15.33 1.14
CA GLY A 38 -12.61 15.27 1.45
C GLY A 38 -13.10 13.90 1.95
N TYR A 39 -12.20 12.99 2.30
CA TYR A 39 -12.54 11.70 2.90
C TYR A 39 -12.86 11.87 4.39
N SER A 40 -13.76 11.01 4.90
CA SER A 40 -13.93 10.84 6.35
C SER A 40 -12.95 9.79 6.85
N VAL A 41 -12.01 10.19 7.70
CA VAL A 41 -10.91 9.33 8.15
C VAL A 41 -11.12 8.85 9.59
N TRP A 42 -10.89 7.55 9.82
CA TRP A 42 -10.72 6.97 11.14
C TRP A 42 -9.30 6.45 11.28
N PHE A 43 -8.62 6.83 12.36
CA PHE A 43 -7.26 6.42 12.65
C PHE A 43 -7.14 5.96 14.10
N ARG A 44 -6.51 4.80 14.32
CA ARG A 44 -6.29 4.25 15.66
C ARG A 44 -5.08 3.32 15.71
N TYR A 45 -4.29 3.46 16.77
CA TYR A 45 -3.42 2.40 17.26
C TYR A 45 -4.15 1.49 18.25
N TYR A 46 -3.84 0.21 18.18
CA TYR A 46 -4.32 -0.77 19.15
C TYR A 46 -3.48 -0.73 20.43
N ASP A 47 -4.10 -1.11 21.55
CA ASP A 47 -3.39 -1.23 22.82
C ASP A 47 -2.46 -2.45 22.83
N GLU A 48 -2.80 -3.47 22.04
CA GLU A 48 -2.04 -4.71 21.85
C GLU A 48 -2.00 -5.06 20.34
N LYS A 49 -0.89 -5.64 19.91
CA LYS A 49 -0.70 -6.14 18.53
C LYS A 49 -1.71 -7.25 18.22
N LEU A 50 -2.40 -7.15 17.10
CA LEU A 50 -3.38 -8.14 16.65
C LEU A 50 -2.72 -9.46 16.22
N GLU A 51 -3.51 -10.53 16.08
CA GLU A 51 -3.02 -11.85 15.64
C GLU A 51 -2.36 -11.82 14.26
N ASN A 52 -2.82 -10.94 13.37
CA ASN A 52 -2.21 -10.72 12.04
C ASN A 52 -0.98 -9.81 12.08
N GLY A 53 -0.55 -9.36 13.26
CA GLY A 53 0.58 -8.46 13.45
C GLY A 53 0.28 -6.97 13.31
N GLU A 54 -0.94 -6.59 12.98
CA GLU A 54 -1.33 -5.18 12.84
C GLU A 54 -1.30 -4.48 14.21
N ILE A 55 -0.69 -3.30 14.27
CA ILE A 55 -0.60 -2.45 15.48
C ILE A 55 -1.52 -1.22 15.40
N GLY A 56 -2.08 -0.94 14.23
CA GLY A 56 -3.02 0.15 14.04
C GLY A 56 -3.51 0.21 12.60
N TYR A 57 -4.44 1.11 12.34
CA TYR A 57 -5.00 1.28 11.02
C TYR A 57 -5.47 2.69 10.74
N ILE A 58 -5.56 3.03 9.46
CA ILE A 58 -6.30 4.16 8.93
C ILE A 58 -7.37 3.63 7.97
N GLN A 59 -8.62 4.04 8.15
CA GLN A 59 -9.68 3.84 7.18
C GLN A 59 -10.15 5.20 6.67
N ALA A 60 -9.96 5.46 5.38
CA ALA A 60 -10.45 6.68 4.73
C ALA A 60 -11.67 6.34 3.87
N ASN A 61 -12.84 6.82 4.27
CA ASN A 61 -14.09 6.58 3.56
C ASN A 61 -14.32 7.69 2.52
N HIS A 62 -14.43 7.29 1.26
CA HIS A 62 -14.75 8.18 0.15
C HIS A 62 -16.21 8.66 0.29
N PRO A 63 -16.54 9.91 -0.12
CA PRO A 63 -17.91 10.42 -0.06
C PRO A 63 -18.97 9.56 -0.76
N ASP A 64 -18.57 8.77 -1.76
CA ASP A 64 -19.48 7.90 -2.52
C ASP A 64 -19.76 6.54 -1.85
N GLY A 65 -19.08 6.21 -0.75
CA GLY A 65 -19.44 5.08 0.12
C GLY A 65 -18.42 3.94 0.21
N ASP A 66 -17.40 3.92 -0.65
CA ASP A 66 -16.28 2.96 -0.56
C ASP A 66 -15.12 3.53 0.27
N TYR A 67 -14.08 2.72 0.51
CA TYR A 67 -12.97 3.11 1.38
C TYR A 67 -11.63 2.54 0.92
N ILE A 68 -10.57 3.25 1.30
CA ILE A 68 -9.20 2.75 1.29
C ILE A 68 -8.74 2.51 2.72
N TYR A 69 -8.06 1.38 2.94
CA TYR A 69 -7.62 0.93 4.26
C TYR A 69 -6.09 0.81 4.30
N PHE A 70 -5.50 1.31 5.38
CA PHE A 70 -4.07 1.26 5.65
C PHE A 70 -3.86 0.48 6.94
N SER A 71 -3.34 -0.74 6.85
CA SER A 71 -2.92 -1.53 8.01
C SER A 71 -1.47 -1.20 8.35
N ILE A 72 -1.21 -0.84 9.60
CA ILE A 72 0.11 -0.41 10.09
C ILE A 72 0.73 -1.55 10.91
N PHE A 73 1.99 -1.86 10.62
CA PHE A 73 2.77 -2.93 11.27
C PHE A 73 4.00 -2.36 11.98
N GLU A 74 4.68 -3.17 12.79
CA GLU A 74 5.95 -2.73 13.40
C GLU A 74 7.09 -2.70 12.37
N THR A 75 7.04 -3.59 11.37
CA THR A 75 8.10 -3.72 10.37
C THR A 75 7.55 -3.90 8.96
N GLU A 76 8.39 -3.60 7.96
CA GLU A 76 8.10 -3.84 6.55
C GLU A 76 7.96 -5.34 6.24
N GLU A 77 8.74 -6.20 6.91
CA GLU A 77 8.63 -7.65 6.73
C GLU A 77 7.27 -8.18 7.18
N GLU A 78 6.70 -7.64 8.25
CA GLU A 78 5.36 -8.00 8.72
C GLU A 78 4.27 -7.54 7.76
N ALA A 79 4.39 -6.33 7.23
CA ALA A 79 3.47 -5.82 6.20
C ALA A 79 3.50 -6.70 4.93
N LYS A 80 4.69 -7.09 4.47
CA LYS A 80 4.85 -7.99 3.32
C LYS A 80 4.26 -9.37 3.58
N ALA A 81 4.54 -9.97 4.75
CA ALA A 81 3.98 -11.25 5.14
C ALA A 81 2.45 -11.22 5.20
N CYS A 82 1.87 -10.17 5.78
CA CYS A 82 0.43 -9.95 5.79
C CYS A 82 -0.15 -9.90 4.37
N LYS A 83 0.40 -9.05 3.48
CA LYS A 83 -0.06 -8.99 2.09
C LYS A 83 0.01 -10.36 1.41
N GLU A 84 1.08 -11.11 1.59
CA GLU A 84 1.22 -12.45 0.98
C GLU A 84 0.16 -13.43 1.51
N GLU A 85 -0.12 -13.42 2.81
CA GLU A 85 -1.12 -14.29 3.44
C GLU A 85 -2.57 -13.98 3.00
N PHE A 86 -2.90 -12.70 2.78
CA PHE A 86 -4.23 -12.32 2.26
C PHE A 86 -4.34 -12.46 0.74
N TYR A 87 -3.27 -12.16 0.01
CA TYR A 87 -3.22 -12.26 -1.44
C TYR A 87 -3.25 -13.72 -1.93
N HIS A 88 -2.60 -14.65 -1.23
CA HIS A 88 -2.55 -16.05 -1.67
C HIS A 88 -3.95 -16.71 -1.77
N PRO A 89 -4.83 -16.63 -0.75
CA PRO A 89 -6.19 -17.18 -0.83
C PRO A 89 -7.07 -16.50 -1.89
N VAL A 90 -6.89 -15.19 -2.09
CA VAL A 90 -7.57 -14.38 -3.10
C VAL A 90 -7.13 -14.82 -4.51
N ALA A 91 -5.82 -14.89 -4.76
CA ALA A 91 -5.24 -15.32 -6.03
C ALA A 91 -5.50 -16.81 -6.34
N MET A 92 -5.60 -17.65 -5.31
CA MET A 92 -5.94 -19.07 -5.43
C MET A 92 -7.45 -19.31 -5.64
N GLY A 93 -8.27 -18.25 -5.72
CA GLY A 93 -9.71 -18.33 -5.97
C GLY A 93 -10.52 -18.96 -4.83
N LEU A 94 -9.91 -19.20 -3.66
CA LEU A 94 -10.57 -19.80 -2.49
C LEU A 94 -11.65 -18.87 -1.93
N PHE A 95 -11.48 -17.56 -2.05
CA PHE A 95 -12.48 -16.56 -1.65
C PHE A 95 -13.65 -16.42 -2.64
N SER A 96 -13.45 -16.76 -3.91
CA SER A 96 -14.46 -16.57 -4.98
C SER A 96 -15.74 -17.39 -4.78
N VAL A 97 -15.65 -18.52 -4.06
CA VAL A 97 -16.78 -19.43 -3.83
C VAL A 97 -17.71 -18.94 -2.70
N VAL A 98 -17.20 -18.10 -1.78
CA VAL A 98 -17.95 -17.73 -0.56
C VAL A 98 -18.26 -16.23 -0.49
N PHE A 99 -17.39 -15.36 -1.02
CA PHE A 99 -17.50 -13.90 -0.84
C PHE A 99 -17.57 -13.10 -2.16
N GLY A 100 -17.68 -13.79 -3.30
CA GLY A 100 -17.61 -13.17 -4.64
C GLY A 100 -16.17 -13.06 -5.14
N ASP A 101 -16.00 -12.76 -6.43
CA ASP A 101 -14.68 -12.63 -7.06
C ASP A 101 -13.92 -11.45 -6.44
N PRO A 102 -12.81 -11.67 -5.70
CA PRO A 102 -12.04 -10.59 -5.07
C PRO A 102 -11.08 -9.86 -6.05
N SER A 103 -11.15 -10.14 -7.36
CA SER A 103 -10.26 -9.55 -8.37
C SER A 103 -10.30 -8.02 -8.46
N TRP A 104 -11.37 -7.40 -7.96
CA TRP A 104 -11.50 -5.94 -7.85
C TRP A 104 -10.64 -5.35 -6.73
N GLN A 105 -10.26 -6.15 -5.73
CA GLN A 105 -9.49 -5.68 -4.59
C GLN A 105 -7.99 -5.70 -4.87
N ARG A 106 -7.35 -4.55 -4.65
CA ARG A 106 -5.92 -4.31 -4.84
C ARG A 106 -5.23 -4.14 -3.49
N TRP A 107 -3.97 -4.52 -3.46
CA TRP A 107 -3.13 -4.52 -2.26
C TRP A 107 -1.75 -4.00 -2.62
N GLU A 108 -1.28 -2.97 -1.93
CA GLU A 108 0.08 -2.44 -2.03
C GLU A 108 0.79 -2.49 -0.68
N VAL A 109 2.12 -2.45 -0.70
CA VAL A 109 2.93 -2.31 0.52
C VAL A 109 3.82 -1.09 0.33
N TYR A 110 3.76 -0.20 1.30
CA TYR A 110 4.68 0.92 1.44
C TYR A 110 5.30 0.83 2.84
N GLU A 111 6.58 0.50 2.91
CA GLU A 111 7.28 0.27 4.17
C GLU A 111 6.53 -0.72 5.08
N ASN A 112 6.24 -0.33 6.32
CA ASN A 112 5.47 -1.09 7.30
C ASN A 112 3.95 -0.90 7.18
N ILE A 113 3.44 -0.42 6.03
CA ILE A 113 2.01 -0.18 5.80
C ILE A 113 1.52 -1.04 4.63
N VAL A 114 0.45 -1.81 4.86
CA VAL A 114 -0.31 -2.48 3.80
C VAL A 114 -1.49 -1.60 3.43
N ILE A 115 -1.69 -1.39 2.12
CA ILE A 115 -2.72 -0.50 1.57
C ILE A 115 -3.70 -1.33 0.75
N GLN A 116 -4.96 -1.33 1.13
CA GLN A 116 -6.04 -2.09 0.49
C GLN A 116 -7.07 -1.13 -0.11
N TYR A 117 -7.37 -1.29 -1.39
CA TYR A 117 -8.30 -0.42 -2.14
C TYR A 117 -8.92 -1.17 -3.32
N ASP A 118 -10.06 -0.68 -3.80
CA ASP A 118 -10.86 -1.25 -4.88
C ASP A 118 -10.98 -0.35 -6.12
N GLU A 119 -10.84 0.96 -5.97
CA GLU A 119 -10.78 1.91 -7.08
C GLU A 119 -9.41 2.62 -7.12
N PRO A 120 -8.73 2.65 -8.28
CA PRO A 120 -7.41 3.29 -8.41
C PRO A 120 -7.37 4.75 -7.93
N GLU A 121 -8.46 5.50 -8.14
CA GLU A 121 -8.56 6.91 -7.76
C GLU A 121 -8.44 7.11 -6.25
N PHE A 122 -8.80 6.11 -5.44
CA PHE A 122 -8.63 6.19 -3.98
C PHE A 122 -7.17 6.13 -3.56
N TYR A 123 -6.33 5.48 -4.37
CA TYR A 123 -4.90 5.38 -4.14
C TYR A 123 -4.12 6.61 -4.66
N ASP A 124 -4.70 7.37 -5.60
CA ASP A 124 -4.05 8.55 -6.19
C ASP A 124 -3.73 9.63 -5.14
N VAL A 125 -4.57 9.80 -4.12
CA VAL A 125 -4.31 10.74 -2.99
C VAL A 125 -3.00 10.38 -2.27
N PHE A 126 -2.77 9.09 -2.00
CA PHE A 126 -1.53 8.62 -1.40
C PHE A 126 -0.33 8.77 -2.35
N LEU A 127 -0.51 8.49 -3.64
CA LEU A 127 0.54 8.71 -4.63
C LEU A 127 0.94 10.18 -4.77
N ASP A 128 -0.01 11.10 -4.62
CA ASP A 128 0.26 12.53 -4.64
C ASP A 128 0.98 12.98 -3.36
N LEU A 129 0.60 12.48 -2.19
CA LEU A 129 1.33 12.69 -0.94
C LEU A 129 2.81 12.27 -1.07
N LEU A 130 3.10 11.14 -1.73
CA LEU A 130 4.48 10.69 -1.96
C LEU A 130 5.31 11.61 -2.88
N LYS A 131 4.67 12.49 -3.66
CA LYS A 131 5.32 13.43 -4.59
C LYS A 131 5.58 14.80 -3.96
N GLU A 132 4.89 15.15 -2.88
CA GLU A 132 5.07 16.44 -2.20
C GLU A 132 6.46 16.52 -1.55
N LYS A 133 7.21 17.59 -1.87
CA LYS A 133 8.56 17.91 -1.38
C LYS A 133 8.57 19.22 -0.62
#